data_AF-A0A447JPE7-F1
#
_entry.id   AF-A0A447JPE7-F1
#
_cell.length_a   1.000
_cell.length_b   1.000
_cell.length_c   1.000
_cell.angle_alpha   90.00
_cell.angle_beta   90.00
_cell.angle_gamma   90.00
#
_symmetry.space_group_name_H-M   'P 1'
#
loop_
_entity.id
_entity.type
_entity.pdbx_description
1 polymer ?
#
loop_
_entity_poly.entity_id
_entity_poly.type
_entity_poly.pdbx_seq_one_letter_code
_entity_poly.pdbx_strand_id
1 'polypeptide(L)' 'MSKFLAIGMSLPQVIACVTANAADSLNLKTKGRLQPGLDADLTLFTLKRQPTVLVDAEKRQLTG' A
#
# COMPACT_ATOMS: atom_id res chain seq x y z
N MET A 1 0.69 3.57 3.48
CA MET A 1 -0.13 3.59 2.26
C MET A 1 -0.93 4.88 2.07
N SER A 2 -1.49 5.47 3.13
CA SER A 2 -2.39 6.64 3.05
C SER A 2 -1.82 7.86 2.30
N LYS A 3 -0.49 8.05 2.31
CA LYS A 3 0.16 9.12 1.52
C LYS A 3 -0.08 8.99 0.02
N PHE A 4 -0.08 7.76 -0.52
CA PHE A 4 -0.32 7.51 -1.95
C PHE A 4 -1.75 7.87 -2.35
N LEU A 5 -2.72 7.57 -1.47
CA LEU A 5 -4.12 7.99 -1.68
C LEU A 5 -4.24 9.53 -1.64
N ALA A 6 -3.53 10.18 -0.72
CA ALA A 6 -3.56 11.64 -0.58
C ALA A 6 -2.96 12.38 -1.79
N ILE A 7 -2.00 11.78 -2.50
CA ILE A 7 -1.42 12.33 -3.73
C ILE A 7 -2.17 11.90 -5.01
N GLY A 8 -3.37 11.32 -4.88
CA GLY A 8 -4.28 11.06 -6.00
C GLY A 8 -4.24 9.66 -6.62
N MET A 9 -3.48 8.72 -6.05
CA MET A 9 -3.56 7.32 -6.50
C MET A 9 -4.88 6.69 -6.04
N SER A 10 -5.51 5.89 -6.91
CA SER A 10 -6.67 5.08 -6.53
C SER A 10 -6.28 3.93 -5.60
N LEU A 11 -7.22 3.46 -4.78
CA LEU A 11 -6.99 2.32 -3.90
C LEU A 11 -6.49 1.05 -4.64
N PRO A 12 -7.06 0.64 -5.79
CA PRO A 12 -6.53 -0.49 -6.56
C PRO A 12 -5.08 -0.30 -7.00
N GLN A 13 -4.70 0.91 -7.45
CA GLN A 13 -3.32 1.21 -7.82
C GLN A 13 -2.38 1.10 -6.62
N VAL A 14 -2.77 1.68 -5.47
CA VAL A 14 -1.97 1.59 -4.24
C VAL A 14 -1.76 0.13 -3.83
N ILE A 15 -2.82 -0.68 -3.82
CA ILE A 15 -2.71 -2.11 -3.48
C ILE A 15 -1.78 -2.82 -4.45
N ALA A 16 -1.96 -2.67 -5.77
CA ALA A 16 -1.09 -3.32 -6.76
C ALA A 16 0.38 -2.93 -6.60
N CYS A 17 0.68 -1.64 -6.37
CA CYS A 17 2.04 -1.14 -6.18
C CYS A 17 2.74 -1.74 -4.96
N VAL A 18 2.00 -2.03 -3.89
CA VAL A 18 2.58 -2.53 -2.63
C VAL A 18 2.42 -4.03 -2.42
N THR A 19 1.81 -4.75 -3.37
CA THR A 19 1.67 -6.22 -3.34
C THR A 19 2.25 -6.86 -4.61
N ALA A 20 1.45 -7.01 -5.66
CA ALA A 20 1.80 -7.74 -6.88
C ALA A 20 3.02 -7.15 -7.57
N ASN A 21 3.06 -5.83 -7.78
CA ASN A 21 4.18 -5.19 -8.49
C ASN A 21 5.48 -5.28 -7.69
N ALA A 22 5.40 -5.20 -6.36
CA ALA A 22 6.56 -5.36 -5.49
C ALA A 22 7.09 -6.81 -5.53
N ALA A 23 6.19 -7.80 -5.48
CA ALA A 23 6.55 -9.21 -5.61
C ALA A 23 7.19 -9.51 -6.96
N ASP A 24 6.62 -9.00 -8.06
CA ASP A 24 7.15 -9.16 -9.42
C ASP A 24 8.56 -8.54 -9.52
N SER A 25 8.75 -7.32 -8.99
CA SER A 25 10.04 -6.60 -9.01
C SER A 25 11.14 -7.27 -8.17
N LEU A 26 10.75 -7.95 -7.09
CA LEU A 26 11.65 -8.67 -6.18
C LEU A 26 11.78 -10.17 -6.52
N ASN A 27 11.16 -10.61 -7.62
CA ASN A 27 11.13 -12.01 -8.04
C ASN A 27 10.56 -12.99 -6.98
N LEU A 28 9.61 -12.52 -6.16
CA LEU A 28 8.96 -13.33 -5.13
C LEU A 28 7.81 -14.14 -5.75
N LYS A 29 8.02 -15.44 -5.96
CA LYS A 29 7.08 -16.30 -6.71
C LYS A 29 5.80 -16.66 -5.95
N THR A 30 5.82 -16.61 -4.62
CA THR A 30 4.72 -17.07 -3.75
C THR A 30 4.03 -15.93 -2.98
N LYS A 31 4.39 -14.66 -3.26
CA LYS A 31 3.94 -13.49 -2.48
C LYS A 31 3.15 -12.50 -3.35
N GLY A 32 2.48 -11.54 -2.69
CA GLY A 32 1.88 -10.37 -3.32
C GLY A 32 0.53 -10.61 -4.02
N ARG A 33 -0.01 -11.84 -4.00
CA ARG A 33 -1.30 -12.19 -4.59
C ARG A 33 -2.06 -13.13 -3.66
N LEU A 34 -3.39 -12.99 -3.61
CA LEU A 34 -4.28 -13.90 -2.87
C LEU A 34 -4.84 -14.95 -3.83
N GLN A 35 -4.15 -16.08 -3.94
CA GLN A 35 -4.52 -17.18 -4.82
C GLN A 35 -4.13 -18.52 -4.18
N PRO A 36 -4.85 -19.63 -4.46
CA PRO A 36 -4.47 -20.95 -3.99
C PRO A 36 -3.03 -21.31 -4.39
N GLY A 37 -2.28 -21.94 -3.47
CA GLY A 37 -0.89 -22.33 -3.69
C GLY A 37 0.15 -21.25 -3.44
N LEU A 38 -0.26 -20.03 -3.08
CA LEU A 38 0.63 -18.96 -2.62
C LEU A 38 0.67 -18.89 -1.09
N ASP A 39 1.63 -18.16 -0.55
CA ASP A 39 1.73 -17.97 0.89
C ASP A 39 0.57 -17.08 1.38
N ALA A 40 0.05 -17.40 2.57
CA ALA A 40 -1.10 -16.71 3.17
C ALA A 40 -0.74 -15.35 3.80
N ASP A 41 0.03 -14.54 3.10
CA ASP A 41 0.44 -13.20 3.54
C ASP A 41 -0.66 -12.18 3.20
N LEU A 42 -1.48 -11.84 4.20
CA LEU A 42 -2.57 -10.88 4.03
C LEU A 42 -2.67 -9.92 5.22
N THR A 43 -3.21 -8.73 4.95
CA THR A 43 -3.51 -7.72 5.97
C THR A 43 -4.89 -7.15 5.71
N LEU A 44 -5.72 -7.08 6.76
CA LEU A 44 -7.05 -6.50 6.69
C LEU A 44 -6.97 -5.01 7.06
N PHE A 45 -7.58 -4.16 6.25
CA PHE A 45 -7.64 -2.72 6.47
C PHE A 45 -9.08 -2.23 6.57
N THR A 46 -9.32 -1.26 7.44
CA THR A 46 -10.54 -0.45 7.44
C THR A 46 -10.28 0.87 6.75
N LEU A 47 -11.04 1.19 5.71
CA LEU A 47 -10.95 2.49 5.05
C LEU A 47 -11.67 3.54 5.91
N LYS A 48 -10.93 4.55 6.39
CA LYS A 48 -11.47 5.69 7.14
C LYS A 48 -11.28 6.99 6.36
N ARG A 49 -12.35 7.76 6.20
CA ARG A 49 -12.31 9.11 5.63
C ARG A 49 -12.32 10.12 6.78
N GLN A 50 -11.14 10.59 7.17
CA GLN A 50 -10.96 11.49 8.30
C GLN A 50 -9.76 12.42 8.07
N PRO A 51 -9.74 13.63 8.67
CA PRO A 51 -8.52 14.43 8.73
C PRO A 51 -7.39 13.62 9.35
N THR A 52 -6.20 13.66 8.75
CA THR A 52 -5.02 12.92 9.20
C THR A 52 -3.76 13.70 8.86
N VAL A 53 -2.85 13.80 9.82
CA VAL A 53 -1.51 14.35 9.60
C VAL A 53 -0.65 13.31 8.89
N LEU A 54 -0.07 13.67 7.74
CA LEU A 54 0.86 12.83 7.00
C LEU A 54 2.28 13.36 7.22
N VAL A 55 3.16 12.51 7.73
CA VAL A 55 4.58 12.80 7.96
C VAL A 55 5.40 12.15 6.84
N ASP A 56 6.35 12.82 6.19
CA ASP A 56 7.21 12.23 5.15
C ASP A 56 8.23 11.20 5.71
N ALA A 57 9.19 10.75 4.89
CA ALA A 57 10.21 9.79 5.33
C ALA A 57 11.27 10.45 6.23
N GLU A 58 11.50 11.75 6.04
CA GLU A 58 12.42 12.62 6.76
C GLU A 58 11.80 13.23 8.03
N LYS A 59 10.63 12.72 8.47
CA LYS A 59 9.86 13.19 9.64
C LYS A 59 9.29 14.61 9.51
N ARG A 60 9.21 15.18 8.31
CA ARG A 60 8.61 16.49 8.07
C ARG A 60 7.11 16.37 7.88
N GLN A 61 6.41 17.40 8.33
CA GLN A 61 4.97 17.59 8.11
C GLN A 61 4.81 18.86 7.28
N LEU A 62 3.99 18.80 6.23
CA LEU A 62 3.54 19.99 5.52
C LEU A 62 2.31 20.51 6.26
N THR A 63 2.49 21.59 7.03
CA THR A 63 1.40 22.36 7.61
C THR A 63 0.98 23.39 6.56
N GLY A 64 -0.16 23.17 5.93
CA GLY A 64 -0.87 24.16 5.12
C GLY A 64 -1.97 24.81 5.95
#